data_AF-A0A0P4WDW6-F1
#
_entry.id   AF-A0A0P4WDW6-F1
#
_cell.length_a   1.000
_cell.length_b   1.000
_cell.length_c   1.000
_cell.angle_alpha   90.00
_cell.angle_beta   90.00
_cell.angle_gamma   90.00
#
_symmetry.space_group_name_H-M   'P 1'
#
loop_
_entity.id
_entity.type
_entity.pdbx_description
1 polymer ?
#
loop_
_entity_poly.entity_id
_entity_poly.type
_entity_poly.pdbx_seq_one_letter_code
_entity_poly.pdbx_strand_id
1 'polypeptide(L)'
;MLQLLPGDHLLLSSSKRVKALILEEMAIDNPNKDVEKKFLEEAHLLHKEALAMAMRAFGEMNVQTAKHYGNLGRLYQSMRLFELAEEMHLKAITIKEQLLGPEDYEVALSVGHLASLYNYDMMKFDNAEQLYLRSISIGKKLFGDGYSGLEYDYRGLLRVYTIQANMEKCFKYQNVLAYWKLLRDEAQETQTSPFTELTEPLRVTDTLQQFMSMS
;
A
#
# COMPACT_ATOMS: atom_id res chain seq x y z
N MET A 1 -30.77 -10.67 11.78
CA MET A 1 -29.69 -9.67 11.84
C MET A 1 -30.09 -8.54 10.91
N LEU A 2 -30.36 -7.34 11.42
CA LEU A 2 -30.79 -6.20 10.59
C LEU A 2 -29.69 -5.86 9.58
N GLN A 3 -30.03 -5.85 8.29
CA GLN A 3 -29.13 -5.39 7.24
C GLN A 3 -29.15 -3.85 7.26
N LEU A 4 -28.21 -3.26 8.01
CA LEU A 4 -28.14 -1.81 8.26
C LEU A 4 -27.89 -0.96 7.00
N LEU A 5 -27.45 -1.57 5.91
CA LEU A 5 -27.17 -0.92 4.64
C LEU A 5 -27.66 -1.79 3.46
N PRO A 6 -28.13 -1.17 2.36
CA PRO A 6 -28.39 -1.87 1.10
C PRO A 6 -27.18 -2.70 0.65
N GLY A 7 -27.42 -3.86 0.02
CA GLY A 7 -26.35 -4.79 -0.35
C GLY A 7 -25.30 -4.24 -1.31
N ASP A 8 -25.58 -3.11 -1.96
CA ASP A 8 -24.76 -2.36 -2.91
C ASP A 8 -24.16 -1.07 -2.33
N HIS A 9 -24.32 -0.83 -1.03
CA HIS A 9 -23.86 0.40 -0.39
C HIS A 9 -22.32 0.53 -0.39
N LEU A 10 -21.81 1.72 -0.71
CA LEU A 10 -20.37 2.02 -0.81
C LEU A 10 -19.54 1.61 0.42
N LEU A 11 -20.08 1.82 1.63
CA LEU A 11 -19.40 1.42 2.87
C LEU A 11 -19.13 -0.09 2.94
N LEU A 12 -19.91 -0.91 2.21
CA LEU A 12 -19.66 -2.35 2.08
C LEU A 12 -18.47 -2.64 1.16
N SER A 13 -18.20 -1.81 0.14
CA SER A 13 -17.00 -1.97 -0.69
C SER A 13 -15.73 -1.76 0.15
N SER A 14 -15.69 -0.70 0.95
CA SER A 14 -14.56 -0.44 1.85
C SER A 14 -14.37 -1.53 2.90
N SER A 15 -15.45 -2.01 3.54
CA SER A 15 -15.34 -3.06 4.55
C SER A 15 -14.91 -4.41 3.96
N LYS A 16 -15.41 -4.78 2.77
CA LYS A 16 -14.97 -5.97 2.03
C LYS A 16 -13.50 -5.89 1.67
N ARG A 17 -13.04 -4.75 1.14
CA ARG A 17 -11.62 -4.52 0.85
C ARG A 17 -10.76 -4.68 2.09
N VAL A 18 -11.14 -4.10 3.22
CA VAL A 18 -10.39 -4.23 4.48
C VAL A 18 -10.35 -5.69 4.94
N LYS A 19 -11.47 -6.40 4.90
CA LYS A 19 -11.51 -7.84 5.23
C LYS A 19 -10.59 -8.66 4.32
N ALA A 20 -10.58 -8.36 3.02
CA ALA A 20 -9.71 -9.04 2.06
C ALA A 20 -8.22 -8.84 2.41
N LEU A 21 -7.82 -7.61 2.73
CA LEU A 21 -6.44 -7.32 3.14
C LEU A 21 -6.04 -8.09 4.41
N ILE A 22 -6.92 -8.19 5.41
CA ILE A 22 -6.64 -8.98 6.62
C ILE A 22 -6.41 -10.45 6.26
N LEU A 23 -7.21 -11.01 5.36
CA LEU A 23 -7.06 -12.40 4.93
C LEU A 23 -5.74 -12.62 4.16
N GLU A 24 -5.31 -11.66 3.34
CA GLU A 24 -4.00 -11.69 2.69
C GLU A 24 -2.86 -11.72 3.73
N GLU A 25 -2.91 -10.84 4.73
CA GLU A 25 -1.88 -10.83 5.79
C GLU A 25 -1.87 -12.14 6.58
N MET A 26 -3.03 -12.73 6.87
CA MET A 26 -3.13 -14.05 7.50
C MET A 26 -2.61 -15.20 6.62
N ALA A 27 -2.51 -14.97 5.31
CA ALA A 27 -2.02 -15.96 4.34
C ALA A 27 -0.49 -15.91 4.17
N ILE A 28 0.12 -14.71 4.17
CA ILE A 28 1.54 -14.50 3.84
C ILE A 28 2.50 -15.36 4.68
N ASP A 29 2.22 -15.53 5.98
CA ASP A 29 3.06 -16.30 6.90
C ASP A 29 2.42 -17.63 7.35
N ASN A 30 1.38 -18.10 6.66
CA ASN A 30 0.71 -19.33 7.06
C ASN A 30 1.54 -20.57 6.67
N PRO A 31 1.98 -21.40 7.63
CA PRO A 31 2.74 -22.61 7.31
C PRO A 31 1.89 -23.66 6.58
N ASN A 32 0.57 -23.58 6.68
CA ASN A 32 -0.35 -24.50 6.04
C ASN A 32 -0.81 -23.94 4.68
N LYS A 33 -0.30 -24.53 3.59
CA LYS A 33 -0.61 -24.12 2.21
C LYS A 33 -2.07 -24.26 1.81
N ASP A 34 -2.81 -25.19 2.42
CA ASP A 34 -4.25 -25.31 2.16
C ASP A 34 -5.04 -24.18 2.82
N VAL A 35 -4.58 -23.71 3.99
CA VAL A 35 -5.19 -22.57 4.70
C VAL A 35 -4.83 -21.26 4.01
N GLU A 36 -3.58 -21.07 3.63
CA GLU A 36 -3.12 -19.95 2.81
C GLU A 36 -4.00 -19.82 1.55
N LYS A 37 -4.14 -20.92 0.79
CA LYS A 37 -4.95 -20.94 -0.42
C LYS A 37 -6.40 -20.54 -0.16
N LYS A 38 -7.03 -21.05 0.91
CA LYS A 38 -8.41 -20.69 1.27
C LYS A 38 -8.55 -19.20 1.60
N PHE A 39 -7.61 -18.62 2.35
CA PHE A 39 -7.64 -17.20 2.66
C PHE A 39 -7.45 -16.33 1.41
N LEU A 40 -6.55 -16.71 0.51
CA LEU A 40 -6.36 -16.00 -0.76
C LEU A 40 -7.58 -16.10 -1.67
N GLU A 41 -8.25 -17.26 -1.73
CA GLU A 41 -9.51 -17.44 -2.47
C GLU A 41 -10.65 -16.59 -1.88
N GLU A 42 -10.77 -16.51 -0.55
CA GLU A 42 -11.77 -15.64 0.10
C GLU A 42 -11.45 -14.15 -0.12
N ALA A 43 -10.17 -13.76 -0.03
CA ALA A 43 -9.72 -12.40 -0.33
C ALA A 43 -10.02 -12.03 -1.79
N HIS A 44 -9.83 -12.97 -2.73
CA HIS A 44 -10.15 -12.79 -4.15
C HIS A 44 -11.62 -12.45 -4.37
N LEU A 45 -12.51 -13.23 -3.76
CA LEU A 45 -13.95 -12.99 -3.86
C LEU A 45 -14.31 -11.60 -3.33
N LEU A 46 -13.78 -11.23 -2.16
CA LEU A 46 -14.06 -9.95 -1.51
C LEU A 46 -13.55 -8.76 -2.33
N HIS A 47 -12.34 -8.84 -2.91
CA HIS A 47 -11.82 -7.79 -3.78
C HIS A 47 -12.62 -7.63 -5.06
N LYS A 48 -13.03 -8.74 -5.69
CA LYS A 48 -13.88 -8.69 -6.89
C LYS A 48 -15.26 -8.06 -6.60
N GLU A 49 -15.87 -8.41 -5.47
CA GLU A 49 -17.12 -7.80 -5.04
C GLU A 49 -16.95 -6.30 -4.75
N ALA A 50 -15.89 -5.93 -4.03
CA ALA A 50 -15.59 -4.53 -3.72
C ALA A 50 -15.36 -3.69 -5.00
N LEU A 51 -14.62 -4.24 -5.97
CA LEU A 51 -14.43 -3.63 -7.28
C LEU A 51 -15.76 -3.46 -8.02
N ALA A 52 -16.60 -4.51 -8.07
CA ALA A 52 -17.90 -4.45 -8.74
C ALA A 52 -18.86 -3.42 -8.12
N MET A 53 -18.75 -3.19 -6.80
CA MET A 53 -19.48 -2.11 -6.12
C MET A 53 -18.91 -0.74 -6.46
N ALA A 54 -17.59 -0.57 -6.45
CA ALA A 54 -16.94 0.69 -6.83
C ALA A 54 -17.23 1.08 -8.28
N MET A 55 -17.18 0.12 -9.21
CA MET A 55 -17.54 0.32 -10.61
C MET A 55 -19.01 0.77 -10.77
N ARG A 56 -19.94 0.20 -10.01
CA ARG A 56 -21.35 0.62 -10.04
C ARG A 56 -21.57 2.01 -9.45
N ALA A 57 -20.86 2.35 -8.38
CA ALA A 57 -21.01 3.62 -7.68
C ALA A 57 -20.32 4.78 -8.40
N PHE A 58 -19.15 4.54 -8.99
CA PHE A 58 -18.26 5.60 -9.49
C PHE A 58 -17.88 5.48 -10.96
N GLY A 59 -18.15 4.33 -11.59
CA GLY A 59 -17.66 4.01 -12.92
C GLY A 59 -16.22 3.54 -12.97
N GLU A 60 -15.78 3.18 -14.18
CA GLU A 60 -14.42 2.72 -14.49
C GLU A 60 -13.37 3.81 -14.25
N MET A 61 -13.63 5.01 -14.75
CA MET A 61 -12.74 6.17 -14.69
C MET A 61 -12.86 6.89 -13.35
N ASN A 62 -12.50 6.19 -12.28
CA ASN A 62 -12.47 6.72 -10.92
C ASN A 62 -11.24 6.23 -10.15
N VAL A 63 -10.65 7.10 -9.33
CA VAL A 63 -9.46 6.77 -8.51
C VAL A 63 -9.74 5.65 -7.51
N GLN A 64 -10.92 5.59 -6.90
CA GLN A 64 -11.29 4.51 -5.97
C GLN A 64 -11.43 3.17 -6.71
N THR A 65 -12.05 3.16 -7.89
CA THR A 65 -12.08 1.98 -8.77
C THR A 65 -10.66 1.53 -9.13
N ALA A 66 -9.77 2.45 -9.49
CA ALA A 66 -8.36 2.16 -9.77
C ALA A 66 -7.61 1.58 -8.56
N LYS A 67 -7.91 2.03 -7.33
CA LYS A 67 -7.35 1.44 -6.10
C LYS A 67 -7.72 -0.04 -5.95
N HIS A 68 -8.95 -0.44 -6.33
CA HIS A 68 -9.34 -1.85 -6.29
C HIS A 68 -8.57 -2.69 -7.32
N TYR A 69 -8.27 -2.17 -8.51
CA TYR A 69 -7.35 -2.85 -9.44
C TYR A 69 -5.96 -3.03 -8.83
N GLY A 70 -5.38 -2.01 -8.20
CA GLY A 70 -4.09 -2.12 -7.52
C GLY A 70 -4.07 -3.21 -6.43
N ASN A 71 -5.16 -3.36 -5.67
CA ASN A 71 -5.28 -4.40 -4.65
C ASN A 71 -5.41 -5.80 -5.28
N LEU A 72 -6.19 -5.95 -6.37
CA LEU A 72 -6.23 -7.21 -7.11
C LEU A 72 -4.85 -7.57 -7.69
N GLY A 73 -4.07 -6.58 -8.13
CA GLY A 73 -2.69 -6.78 -8.57
C GLY A 73 -1.82 -7.41 -7.48
N ARG A 74 -1.84 -6.82 -6.28
CA ARG A 74 -1.14 -7.37 -5.11
C ARG A 74 -1.63 -8.77 -4.72
N LEU A 75 -2.94 -8.98 -4.71
CA LEU A 75 -3.50 -10.30 -4.39
C LEU A 75 -3.02 -11.35 -5.41
N TYR A 76 -3.07 -11.03 -6.70
CA TYR A 76 -2.61 -11.94 -7.75
C TYR A 76 -1.11 -12.22 -7.64
N GLN A 77 -0.31 -11.25 -7.21
CA GLN A 77 1.09 -11.48 -6.85
C GLN A 77 1.23 -12.51 -5.72
N SER A 78 0.48 -12.37 -4.63
CA SER A 78 0.45 -13.36 -3.53
C SER A 78 -0.04 -14.74 -3.98
N MET A 79 -0.97 -14.80 -4.93
CA MET A 79 -1.45 -16.04 -5.56
C MET A 79 -0.50 -16.62 -6.60
N ARG A 80 0.65 -15.96 -6.88
CA ARG A 80 1.62 -16.34 -7.92
C ARG A 80 1.07 -16.29 -9.35
N LEU A 81 0.09 -15.44 -9.59
CA LEU A 81 -0.54 -15.18 -10.89
C LEU A 81 0.02 -13.88 -11.48
N PHE A 82 1.32 -13.89 -11.82
CA PHE A 82 2.08 -12.66 -12.06
C PHE A 82 1.64 -11.86 -13.29
N GLU A 83 1.17 -12.52 -14.35
CA GLU A 83 0.66 -11.84 -15.54
C GLU A 83 -0.66 -11.11 -15.26
N LEU A 84 -1.54 -11.72 -14.45
CA LEU A 84 -2.76 -11.06 -14.00
C LEU A 84 -2.45 -9.92 -13.03
N ALA A 85 -1.43 -10.07 -12.19
CA ALA A 85 -0.96 -9.01 -11.31
C ALA A 85 -0.48 -7.79 -12.12
N GLU A 86 0.34 -8.03 -13.14
CA GLU A 86 0.85 -7.01 -14.07
C GLU A 86 -0.29 -6.27 -14.77
N GLU A 87 -1.27 -6.99 -15.32
CA GLU A 87 -2.45 -6.40 -15.96
C GLU A 87 -3.20 -5.45 -15.02
N MET A 88 -3.48 -5.88 -13.79
CA MET A 88 -4.22 -5.08 -12.82
C MET A 88 -3.44 -3.84 -12.37
N HIS A 89 -2.13 -3.96 -12.17
CA HIS A 89 -1.28 -2.81 -11.85
C HIS A 89 -1.20 -1.80 -12.98
N LEU A 90 -0.98 -2.25 -14.23
CA LEU A 90 -0.96 -1.37 -15.40
C LEU A 90 -2.29 -0.65 -15.60
N LYS A 91 -3.41 -1.35 -15.39
CA LYS A 91 -4.74 -0.76 -15.46
C LYS A 91 -4.96 0.32 -14.40
N ALA A 92 -4.57 0.05 -13.15
CA ALA A 92 -4.63 1.02 -12.06
C ALA A 92 -3.78 2.27 -12.35
N ILE A 93 -2.54 2.08 -12.84
CA ILE A 93 -1.62 3.16 -13.21
C ILE A 93 -2.24 4.01 -14.32
N THR A 94 -2.72 3.39 -15.41
CA THR A 94 -3.30 4.08 -16.56
C THR A 94 -4.46 4.99 -16.16
N ILE A 95 -5.40 4.48 -15.35
CA ILE A 95 -6.55 5.27 -14.89
C ILE A 95 -6.09 6.43 -14.01
N LYS A 96 -5.17 6.19 -13.06
CA LYS A 96 -4.68 7.22 -12.15
C LYS A 96 -3.89 8.30 -12.89
N GLU A 97 -3.05 7.94 -13.86
CA GLU A 97 -2.33 8.91 -14.69
C GLU A 97 -3.28 9.80 -15.48
N GLN A 98 -4.34 9.22 -16.07
CA GLN A 98 -5.33 9.99 -16.82
C GLN A 98 -6.14 10.96 -15.93
N LEU A 99 -6.43 10.58 -14.68
CA LEU A 99 -7.27 11.38 -13.79
C LEU A 99 -6.50 12.39 -12.93
N LEU A 100 -5.29 12.04 -12.51
CA LEU A 100 -4.50 12.80 -11.53
C LEU A 100 -3.24 13.41 -12.13
N GLY A 101 -2.80 12.90 -13.28
CA GLY A 101 -1.52 13.23 -13.90
C GLY A 101 -0.39 12.29 -13.49
N PRO A 102 0.68 12.20 -14.29
CA PRO A 102 1.76 11.21 -14.12
C PRO A 102 2.67 11.44 -12.91
N GLU A 103 2.57 12.61 -12.29
CA GLU A 103 3.39 13.08 -11.16
C GLU A 103 2.63 13.04 -9.83
N ASP A 104 1.44 12.43 -9.80
CA ASP A 104 0.64 12.31 -8.59
C ASP A 104 1.16 11.21 -7.65
N TYR A 105 0.97 11.40 -6.35
CA TYR A 105 1.36 10.43 -5.33
C TYR A 105 0.70 9.05 -5.51
N GLU A 106 -0.57 9.00 -5.91
CA GLU A 106 -1.28 7.74 -6.13
C GLU A 106 -0.72 6.96 -7.33
N VAL A 107 -0.16 7.67 -8.31
CA VAL A 107 0.58 7.07 -9.43
C VAL A 107 1.90 6.51 -8.92
N ALA A 108 2.67 7.26 -8.12
CA ALA A 108 3.93 6.79 -7.53
C ALA A 108 3.75 5.47 -6.77
N LEU A 109 2.76 5.40 -5.87
CA LEU A 109 2.45 4.16 -5.13
C LEU A 109 2.16 2.97 -6.06
N SER A 110 1.40 3.20 -7.13
CA SER A 110 1.00 2.13 -8.05
C SER A 110 2.18 1.65 -8.90
N VAL A 111 3.02 2.59 -9.32
CA VAL A 111 4.27 2.34 -10.05
C VAL A 111 5.26 1.56 -9.18
N GLY A 112 5.43 1.91 -7.90
CA GLY A 112 6.29 1.18 -6.96
C GLY A 112 5.84 -0.27 -6.72
N HIS A 113 4.52 -0.53 -6.69
CA HIS A 113 4.00 -1.91 -6.61
C HIS A 113 4.32 -2.72 -7.87
N LEU A 114 4.15 -2.15 -9.07
CA LEU A 114 4.52 -2.82 -10.32
C LEU A 114 6.04 -3.09 -10.39
N ALA A 115 6.85 -2.14 -9.92
CA ALA A 115 8.29 -2.30 -9.81
C ALA A 115 8.65 -3.51 -8.92
N SER A 116 7.93 -3.68 -7.81
CA SER A 116 8.10 -4.84 -6.91
C SER A 116 7.78 -6.16 -7.60
N LEU A 117 6.65 -6.27 -8.29
CA LEU A 117 6.30 -7.45 -9.07
C LEU A 117 7.41 -7.81 -10.08
N TYR A 118 7.91 -6.81 -10.80
CA TYR A 118 9.01 -7.00 -11.76
C TYR A 118 10.31 -7.44 -11.10
N ASN A 119 10.64 -6.85 -9.95
CA ASN A 119 11.86 -7.13 -9.21
C ASN A 119 11.83 -8.54 -8.60
N TYR A 120 10.82 -8.85 -7.81
CA TYR A 120 10.80 -10.02 -6.95
C TYR A 120 10.29 -11.28 -7.64
N ASP A 121 9.35 -11.16 -8.57
CA ASP A 121 8.61 -12.32 -9.09
C ASP A 121 8.86 -12.57 -10.59
N MET A 122 8.98 -11.52 -11.40
CA MET A 122 9.13 -11.67 -12.86
C MET A 122 10.57 -11.57 -13.37
N MET A 123 11.53 -11.22 -12.51
CA MET A 123 12.95 -11.01 -12.87
C MET A 123 13.16 -9.97 -14.00
N LYS A 124 12.26 -9.00 -14.13
CA LYS A 124 12.32 -7.90 -15.11
C LYS A 124 13.07 -6.70 -14.50
N PHE A 125 14.35 -6.89 -14.17
CA PHE A 125 15.13 -5.96 -13.34
C PHE A 125 15.29 -4.55 -13.93
N ASP A 126 15.50 -4.41 -15.23
CA ASP A 126 15.66 -3.09 -15.87
C ASP A 126 14.33 -2.30 -15.84
N ASN A 127 13.19 -2.97 -16.03
CA ASN A 127 11.89 -2.34 -15.90
C ASN A 127 11.59 -1.97 -14.45
N ALA A 128 11.96 -2.82 -13.49
CA ALA A 128 11.83 -2.52 -12.07
C ALA A 128 12.66 -1.29 -11.68
N GLU A 129 13.89 -1.18 -12.16
CA GLU A 129 14.75 -0.01 -11.93
C GLU A 129 14.05 1.27 -12.36
N GLN A 130 13.58 1.33 -13.60
CA GLN A 130 12.91 2.51 -14.15
C GLN A 130 11.68 2.92 -13.34
N LEU A 131 10.85 1.95 -12.95
CA LEU A 131 9.65 2.21 -12.18
C LEU A 131 9.96 2.67 -10.75
N TYR A 132 10.92 2.04 -10.05
CA TYR A 132 11.33 2.51 -8.72
C TYR A 132 11.91 3.93 -8.78
N LEU A 133 12.79 4.22 -9.75
CA LEU A 133 13.34 5.57 -9.92
C LEU A 133 12.23 6.60 -10.17
N ARG A 134 11.21 6.24 -10.95
CA ARG A 134 10.05 7.09 -11.18
C ARG A 134 9.24 7.33 -9.89
N SER A 135 8.91 6.27 -9.15
CA SER A 135 8.18 6.39 -7.86
C SER A 135 8.94 7.27 -6.87
N ILE A 136 10.25 7.05 -6.72
CA ILE A 136 11.14 7.87 -5.88
C ILE A 136 11.13 9.32 -6.33
N SER A 137 11.29 9.59 -7.63
CA SER A 137 11.32 10.95 -8.16
C SER A 137 10.05 11.73 -7.79
N ILE A 138 8.88 11.10 -7.95
CA ILE A 138 7.60 11.71 -7.58
C ILE A 138 7.50 11.92 -6.06
N GLY A 139 7.79 10.89 -5.27
CA GLY A 139 7.72 10.96 -3.81
C GLY A 139 8.64 12.04 -3.23
N LYS A 140 9.87 12.15 -3.74
CA LYS A 140 10.82 13.19 -3.36
C LYS A 140 10.32 14.59 -3.70
N LYS A 141 9.75 14.77 -4.89
CA LYS A 141 9.23 16.06 -5.35
C LYS A 141 8.04 16.54 -4.51
N LEU A 142 7.18 15.62 -4.08
CA LEU A 142 5.98 15.95 -3.31
C LEU A 142 6.23 16.10 -1.80
N PHE A 143 7.12 15.28 -1.22
CA PHE A 143 7.25 15.16 0.23
C PHE A 143 8.69 15.34 0.76
N GLY A 144 9.66 15.56 -0.12
CA GLY A 144 11.07 15.76 0.23
C GLY A 144 11.87 14.45 0.43
N ASP A 145 13.17 14.61 0.70
CA ASP A 145 14.12 13.50 0.81
C ASP A 145 13.89 12.59 2.03
N GLY A 146 13.27 13.09 3.11
CA GLY A 146 13.00 12.33 4.34
C GLY A 146 11.67 11.56 4.34
N TYR A 147 10.92 11.56 3.22
CA TYR A 147 9.62 10.91 3.15
C TYR A 147 9.70 9.41 3.40
N SER A 148 8.90 8.91 4.34
CA SER A 148 8.99 7.53 4.80
C SER A 148 8.67 6.49 3.71
N GLY A 149 7.82 6.84 2.75
CA GLY A 149 7.45 5.94 1.64
C GLY A 149 8.60 5.63 0.67
N LEU A 150 9.69 6.40 0.70
CA LEU A 150 10.85 6.16 -0.17
C LEU A 150 11.66 4.91 0.23
N GLU A 151 11.54 4.44 1.48
CA GLU A 151 12.33 3.30 1.98
C GLU A 151 12.14 2.06 1.12
N TYR A 152 10.87 1.76 0.81
CA TYR A 152 10.49 0.57 0.07
C TYR A 152 11.14 0.55 -1.32
N ASP A 153 11.06 1.67 -2.03
CA ASP A 153 11.60 1.80 -3.38
C ASP A 153 13.14 1.78 -3.38
N TYR A 154 13.79 2.42 -2.40
CA TYR A 154 15.25 2.36 -2.27
C TYR A 154 15.76 0.94 -1.99
N ARG A 155 15.06 0.19 -1.13
CA ARG A 155 15.37 -1.23 -0.89
C ARG A 155 15.15 -2.08 -2.15
N GLY A 156 14.10 -1.77 -2.90
CA GLY A 156 13.82 -2.36 -4.22
C GLY A 156 14.99 -2.17 -5.19
N LEU A 157 15.46 -0.93 -5.35
CA LEU A 157 16.64 -0.60 -6.17
C LEU A 157 17.92 -1.29 -5.70
N LEU A 158 18.16 -1.32 -4.39
CA LEU A 158 19.32 -2.03 -3.85
C LEU A 158 19.32 -3.51 -4.23
N ARG A 159 18.17 -4.17 -4.19
CA ARG A 159 18.04 -5.55 -4.65
C ARG A 159 18.33 -5.67 -6.14
N VAL A 160 17.73 -4.80 -6.98
CA VAL A 160 17.97 -4.78 -8.43
C VAL A 160 19.47 -4.73 -8.72
N TYR A 161 20.18 -3.76 -8.14
CA TYR A 161 21.61 -3.58 -8.37
C TYR A 161 22.46 -4.70 -7.79
N THR A 162 22.04 -5.30 -6.67
CA THR A 162 22.72 -6.46 -6.09
C THR A 162 22.66 -7.65 -7.04
N ILE A 163 21.49 -7.93 -7.61
CA ILE A 163 21.31 -9.05 -8.55
C ILE A 163 22.08 -8.80 -9.86
N GLN A 164 22.10 -7.56 -10.34
CA GLN A 164 22.87 -7.17 -11.52
C GLN A 164 24.38 -7.02 -11.27
N ALA A 165 24.86 -7.26 -10.04
CA ALA A 165 26.24 -7.03 -9.63
C ALA A 165 26.76 -5.61 -9.93
N ASN A 166 25.88 -4.61 -9.93
CA ASN A 166 26.24 -3.21 -10.14
C ASN A 166 26.73 -2.58 -8.82
N MET A 167 27.99 -2.83 -8.49
CA MET A 167 28.60 -2.42 -7.22
C MET A 167 28.58 -0.91 -6.99
N GLU A 168 28.74 -0.11 -8.05
CA GLU A 168 28.69 1.35 -7.97
C GLU A 168 27.31 1.83 -7.51
N LYS A 169 26.24 1.36 -8.17
CA LYS A 169 24.87 1.72 -7.80
C LYS A 169 24.47 1.13 -6.45
N CYS A 170 24.91 -0.08 -6.10
CA CYS A 170 24.72 -0.64 -4.76
C CYS A 170 25.26 0.30 -3.68
N PHE A 171 26.54 0.72 -3.79
CA PHE A 171 27.16 1.62 -2.82
C PHE A 171 26.43 2.97 -2.75
N LYS A 172 26.08 3.54 -3.91
CA LYS A 172 25.28 4.77 -3.99
C LYS A 172 23.98 4.65 -3.21
N TYR A 173 23.18 3.63 -3.47
CA TYR A 173 21.85 3.51 -2.84
C TYR A 173 21.92 3.02 -1.38
N GLN A 174 23.01 2.39 -0.96
CA GLN A 174 23.26 2.12 0.46
C GLN A 174 23.47 3.42 1.23
N ASN A 175 24.26 4.34 0.67
CA ASN A 175 24.47 5.67 1.26
C ASN A 175 23.19 6.50 1.25
N VAL A 176 22.41 6.47 0.16
CA VAL A 176 21.10 7.14 0.09
C VAL A 176 20.16 6.61 1.17
N LEU A 177 20.06 5.30 1.36
CA LEU A 177 19.19 4.70 2.37
C LEU A 177 19.66 5.04 3.80
N ALA A 178 20.98 5.04 4.04
CA ALA A 178 21.55 5.44 5.32
C ALA A 178 21.27 6.93 5.64
N TYR A 179 21.46 7.81 4.67
CA TYR A 179 21.17 9.23 4.82
C TYR A 179 19.67 9.52 5.01
N TRP A 180 18.81 8.86 4.23
CA TRP A 180 17.36 8.92 4.41
C TRP A 180 16.95 8.52 5.83
N LYS A 181 17.58 7.48 6.39
CA LYS A 181 17.31 7.01 7.77
C LYS A 181 17.61 8.12 8.79
N LEU A 182 18.75 8.81 8.65
CA LEU A 182 19.12 9.93 9.51
C LEU A 182 18.10 11.08 9.41
N LEU A 183 17.73 11.49 8.19
CA LEU A 183 16.75 12.56 7.99
C LEU A 183 15.39 12.26 8.64
N ARG A 184 14.94 11.00 8.53
CA ARG A 184 13.68 10.56 9.15
C ARG A 184 13.76 10.59 10.68
N ASP A 185 14.88 10.13 11.24
CA ASP A 185 15.07 10.08 12.69
C ASP A 185 15.13 11.52 13.27
N GLU A 186 15.82 12.45 12.60
CA GLU A 186 15.80 13.89 12.95
C GLU A 186 14.40 14.51 12.87
N ALA A 187 13.62 14.15 11.84
CA ALA A 187 12.24 14.62 11.69
C ALA A 187 11.30 14.08 12.79
N GLN A 188 11.58 12.90 13.34
CA GLN A 188 10.84 12.34 14.48
C GLN A 188 11.21 13.01 15.79
N GLU A 189 12.50 13.32 16.01
CA GLU A 189 12.96 14.02 17.21
C GLU A 189 12.44 15.46 17.30
N THR A 190 12.27 16.12 16.15
CA THR A 190 11.74 17.49 16.08
C THR A 190 10.21 17.56 16.16
N GLN A 191 9.50 16.46 15.91
CA GLN A 191 8.08 16.33 16.20
C GLN A 191 7.89 16.03 17.68
N THR A 192 7.78 17.08 18.51
CA THR A 192 7.22 16.93 19.85
C THR A 192 5.84 16.29 19.73
N SER A 193 5.64 15.16 20.38
CA SER A 193 4.34 14.50 20.38
C SER A 193 3.29 15.50 20.93
N PRO A 194 2.14 15.71 20.27
CA PRO A 194 1.06 16.48 20.89
C PRO A 194 0.52 15.77 22.14
N PHE A 195 0.95 14.52 22.38
CA PHE A 195 0.63 13.72 23.56
C PHE A 195 1.75 13.69 24.61
N THR A 196 2.73 14.61 24.56
CA THR A 196 3.83 14.60 25.55
C THR A 196 3.36 15.00 26.97
N GLU A 197 2.14 15.51 27.13
CA GLU A 197 1.47 15.63 28.43
C GLU A 197 0.18 14.79 28.47
N LEU A 198 0.32 13.47 28.36
CA LEU A 198 -0.69 12.60 28.95
C LEU A 198 -0.43 12.57 30.46
N THR A 199 -1.10 13.45 31.20
CA THR A 199 -1.44 13.12 32.60
C THR A 199 -2.04 11.72 32.59
N GLU A 200 -1.62 10.86 33.54
CA GLU A 200 -2.07 9.46 33.63
C GLU A 200 -3.55 9.34 33.23
N PRO A 201 -3.91 8.41 32.32
CA PRO A 201 -5.29 8.29 31.89
C PRO A 201 -6.18 8.08 33.11
N LEU A 202 -7.16 8.97 33.28
CA LEU A 202 -8.17 8.86 34.35
C LEU A 202 -8.72 7.43 34.36
N ARG A 203 -8.93 6.87 35.55
CA ARG A 203 -9.56 5.54 35.62
C ARG A 203 -10.93 5.66 34.94
N VAL A 204 -11.31 4.59 34.24
CA VAL A 204 -12.59 4.53 33.53
C VAL A 204 -13.77 4.88 34.46
N THR A 205 -13.65 4.52 35.75
CA THR A 205 -14.59 4.90 36.81
C THR A 205 -14.75 6.39 36.98
N ASP A 206 -13.65 7.12 36.97
CA ASP A 206 -13.62 8.57 37.24
C ASP A 206 -14.17 9.34 36.04
N THR A 207 -13.88 8.84 34.84
CA THR A 207 -14.40 9.39 33.57
C THR A 207 -15.92 9.21 33.47
N LEU A 208 -16.43 8.04 33.86
CA LEU A 208 -17.87 7.76 33.90
C LEU A 208 -18.58 8.63 34.94
N GLN A 209 -17.99 8.81 36.12
CA GLN A 209 -18.59 9.59 37.19
C GLN A 209 -18.63 11.10 36.85
N GLN A 210 -17.61 11.61 36.17
CA GLN A 210 -17.57 12.98 35.68
C GLN A 210 -18.61 13.24 34.59
N PHE A 211 -18.78 12.30 33.65
CA PHE A 211 -19.82 12.40 32.62
C PHE A 211 -21.24 12.37 33.20
N MET A 212 -21.48 11.50 34.19
CA MET A 212 -22.79 11.34 34.82
C MET A 212 -23.16 12.46 35.80
N SER A 213 -22.20 13.29 36.21
CA SER A 213 -22.43 14.44 37.11
C SER A 213 -22.57 15.77 36.37
N MET A 214 -22.46 15.77 35.04
CA MET A 214 -22.64 16.95 34.17
C MET A 214 -24.10 17.21 33.75
N SER A 215 -25.07 16.68 34.49
CA SER A 215 -26.52 16.95 34.35
C SER A 215 -27.09 17.60 35.59
#